data_AF-A0A7V7UXG3-F1
#
_entry.id   AF-A0A7V7UXG3-F1
#
_cell.length_a   1.000
_cell.length_b   1.000
_cell.length_c   1.000
_cell.angle_alpha   90.00
_cell.angle_beta   90.00
_cell.angle_gamma   90.00
#
_symmetry.space_group_name_H-M   'P 1'
#
loop_
_entity.id
_entity.type
_entity.pdbx_description
1 polymer ?
#
loop_
_entity_poly.entity_id
_entity_poly.type
_entity_poly.pdbx_seq_one_letter_code
_entity_poly.pdbx_strand_id
1 'polypeptide(L)'
;MNEKLKQLFEEDQHDLRTLPHDKTVRDRERRNEVKVILDSGGATIAIDFIHAAIIFQHGEGLEDWWQAYKLSVKAVDLGFQPKWVAAVALDRWLLHQGKPLKYGNQVIPFGGVYRIPQIDPKTTDEERRKWDIPSILELYSFHNLRGFISNNTIGTLKNQNLKVNVIKLERHPAHSPSLDAISSDKIMDNQIVYENSFGWKWIENSNGSFYLGWLLIPDVPELAHAVADEGILTLENVILNEQSCILVKYSQSKTLYVRSTEGIWAITGLDYKNIIEKALTILASSY
;
A
#
# COMPACT_ATOMS: atom_id res chain seq x y z
N MET A 1 -32.74 8.90 1.03
CA MET A 1 -31.71 8.12 0.32
C MET A 1 -32.10 8.09 -1.14
N ASN A 2 -31.16 8.33 -2.04
CA ASN A 2 -31.36 8.25 -3.47
C ASN A 2 -31.22 6.78 -3.92
N GLU A 3 -32.33 6.18 -4.36
CA GLU A 3 -32.37 4.76 -4.73
C GLU A 3 -31.46 4.41 -5.91
N LYS A 4 -31.28 5.34 -6.86
CA LYS A 4 -30.38 5.10 -7.99
C LYS A 4 -28.91 5.09 -7.56
N LEU A 5 -28.50 5.99 -6.66
CA LEU A 5 -27.14 5.96 -6.10
C LEU A 5 -26.89 4.67 -5.30
N LYS A 6 -27.87 4.21 -4.54
CA LYS A 6 -27.80 2.92 -3.85
C LYS A 6 -27.64 1.77 -4.83
N GLN A 7 -28.46 1.70 -5.87
CA GLN A 7 -28.37 0.67 -6.90
C GLN A 7 -26.97 0.64 -7.55
N LEU A 8 -26.46 1.80 -7.99
CA LEU A 8 -25.14 1.90 -8.62
C LEU A 8 -24.03 1.44 -7.67
N PHE A 9 -24.13 1.75 -6.38
CA PHE A 9 -23.23 1.25 -5.34
C PHE A 9 -23.33 -0.28 -5.17
N GLU A 10 -24.52 -0.85 -5.13
CA GLU A 10 -24.70 -2.30 -5.00
C GLU A 10 -24.12 -3.06 -6.19
N GLU A 11 -24.31 -2.53 -7.41
CA GLU A 11 -23.70 -3.04 -8.65
C GLU A 11 -22.17 -2.96 -8.61
N ASP A 12 -21.61 -1.87 -8.12
CA ASP A 12 -20.16 -1.70 -7.89
C ASP A 12 -19.58 -2.77 -6.96
N GLN A 13 -20.24 -2.95 -5.81
CA GLN A 13 -19.80 -3.91 -4.81
C GLN A 13 -19.96 -5.36 -5.31
N HIS A 14 -20.93 -5.62 -6.17
CA HIS A 14 -21.08 -6.90 -6.85
C HIS A 14 -19.93 -7.16 -7.83
N ASP A 15 -19.62 -6.21 -8.71
CA ASP A 15 -18.53 -6.32 -9.68
C ASP A 15 -17.16 -6.48 -9.00
N LEU A 16 -16.96 -5.91 -7.81
CA LEU A 16 -15.74 -6.13 -7.01
C LEU A 16 -15.58 -7.56 -6.52
N ARG A 17 -16.67 -8.32 -6.38
CA ARG A 17 -16.63 -9.72 -5.93
C ARG A 17 -16.52 -10.68 -7.11
N THR A 18 -17.21 -10.38 -8.22
CA THR A 18 -17.26 -11.26 -9.39
C THR A 18 -16.15 -10.98 -10.40
N LEU A 19 -15.55 -9.79 -10.35
CA LEU A 19 -14.46 -9.34 -11.22
C LEU A 19 -14.74 -9.61 -12.71
N PRO A 20 -15.85 -9.08 -13.27
CA PRO A 20 -16.17 -9.30 -14.67
C PRO A 20 -15.12 -8.64 -15.58
N HIS A 21 -14.92 -9.20 -16.78
CA HIS A 21 -13.88 -8.74 -17.70
C HIS A 21 -14.06 -7.28 -18.15
N ASP A 22 -15.30 -6.82 -18.23
CA ASP A 22 -15.70 -5.46 -18.61
C ASP A 22 -15.87 -4.52 -17.41
N LYS A 23 -15.41 -4.91 -16.20
CA LYS A 23 -15.56 -4.11 -14.97
C LYS A 23 -15.18 -2.64 -15.14
N THR A 24 -14.03 -2.34 -15.76
CA THR A 24 -13.56 -0.97 -15.94
C THR A 24 -14.51 -0.12 -16.78
N VAL A 25 -15.16 -0.73 -17.80
CA VAL A 25 -16.16 -0.05 -18.63
C VAL A 25 -17.40 0.25 -17.78
N ARG A 26 -17.88 -0.72 -17.01
CA ARG A 26 -19.02 -0.55 -16.09
C ARG A 26 -18.76 0.50 -15.01
N ASP A 27 -17.57 0.51 -14.41
CA ASP A 27 -17.19 1.54 -13.42
C ASP A 27 -17.27 2.94 -14.04
N ARG A 28 -16.83 3.10 -15.29
CA ARG A 28 -16.88 4.38 -16.00
C ARG A 28 -18.32 4.82 -16.31
N GLU A 29 -19.17 3.91 -16.75
CA GLU A 29 -20.60 4.16 -16.97
C GLU A 29 -21.29 4.57 -15.67
N ARG A 30 -21.07 3.83 -14.58
CA ARG A 30 -21.60 4.16 -13.25
C ARG A 30 -21.13 5.54 -12.79
N ARG A 31 -19.84 5.89 -12.96
CA ARG A 31 -19.34 7.24 -12.63
C ARG A 31 -20.06 8.35 -13.42
N ASN A 32 -20.36 8.13 -14.70
CA ASN A 32 -21.10 9.08 -15.51
C ASN A 32 -22.53 9.28 -15.00
N GLU A 33 -23.23 8.19 -14.63
CA GLU A 33 -24.57 8.27 -14.04
C GLU A 33 -24.57 8.99 -12.69
N VAL A 34 -23.63 8.66 -11.80
CA VAL A 34 -23.46 9.35 -10.52
C VAL A 34 -23.25 10.85 -10.73
N LYS A 35 -22.42 11.24 -11.71
CA LYS A 35 -22.17 12.65 -12.02
C LYS A 35 -23.46 13.39 -12.39
N VAL A 36 -24.31 12.82 -13.24
CA VAL A 36 -25.61 13.43 -13.61
C VAL A 36 -26.50 13.60 -12.37
N ILE A 37 -26.51 12.63 -11.46
CA ILE A 37 -27.29 12.71 -10.21
C ILE A 37 -26.74 13.82 -9.29
N LEU A 38 -25.42 13.94 -9.18
CA LEU A 38 -24.79 14.99 -8.38
C LEU A 38 -25.06 16.38 -8.95
N ASP A 39 -24.90 16.56 -10.27
CA ASP A 39 -25.07 17.84 -10.96
C ASP A 39 -26.53 18.34 -10.92
N SER A 40 -27.50 17.43 -10.82
CA SER A 40 -28.92 17.74 -10.64
C SER A 40 -29.35 17.91 -9.17
N GLY A 41 -28.42 17.79 -8.21
CA GLY A 41 -28.70 17.95 -6.78
C GLY A 41 -29.40 16.74 -6.14
N GLY A 42 -29.33 15.56 -6.76
CA GLY A 42 -30.02 14.34 -6.32
C GLY A 42 -29.41 13.66 -5.09
N ALA A 43 -28.20 14.03 -4.66
CA ALA A 43 -27.61 13.58 -3.39
C ALA A 43 -27.90 14.60 -2.29
N THR A 44 -28.59 14.17 -1.23
CA THR A 44 -29.13 15.10 -0.22
C THR A 44 -28.76 14.72 1.22
N ILE A 45 -28.63 13.42 1.50
CA ILE A 45 -28.28 12.93 2.83
C ILE A 45 -26.93 12.22 2.83
N ALA A 46 -26.35 12.03 4.01
CA ALA A 46 -24.98 11.56 4.19
C ALA A 46 -24.65 10.27 3.41
N ILE A 47 -25.56 9.28 3.40
CA ILE A 47 -25.37 8.01 2.67
C ILE A 47 -25.34 8.18 1.14
N ASP A 48 -26.05 9.16 0.57
CA ASP A 48 -26.04 9.41 -0.87
C ASP A 48 -24.64 9.81 -1.33
N PHE A 49 -23.98 10.67 -0.55
CA PHE A 49 -22.61 11.10 -0.80
C PHE A 49 -21.60 9.96 -0.65
N ILE A 50 -21.83 9.01 0.27
CA ILE A 50 -20.96 7.83 0.43
C ILE A 50 -21.11 6.86 -0.73
N HIS A 51 -22.34 6.57 -1.15
CA HIS A 51 -22.57 5.75 -2.33
C HIS A 51 -21.85 6.35 -3.55
N ALA A 52 -22.01 7.66 -3.78
CA ALA A 52 -21.29 8.36 -4.84
C ALA A 52 -19.76 8.31 -4.65
N ALA A 53 -19.26 8.54 -3.44
CA ALA A 53 -17.82 8.55 -3.15
C ALA A 53 -17.14 7.23 -3.47
N ILE A 54 -17.76 6.09 -3.14
CA ILE A 54 -17.21 4.76 -3.43
C ILE A 54 -17.12 4.50 -4.94
N ILE A 55 -18.10 4.96 -5.73
CA ILE A 55 -18.06 4.86 -7.19
C ILE A 55 -16.86 5.64 -7.76
N PHE A 56 -16.59 6.85 -7.25
CA PHE A 56 -15.41 7.63 -7.63
C PHE A 56 -14.10 7.07 -7.07
N GLN A 57 -14.13 6.35 -5.94
CA GLN A 57 -12.96 5.69 -5.34
C GLN A 57 -12.37 4.62 -6.29
N HIS A 58 -13.22 4.03 -7.15
CA HIS A 58 -12.86 3.11 -8.24
C HIS A 58 -12.65 3.79 -9.59
N GLY A 59 -12.43 5.11 -9.58
CA GLY A 59 -12.09 5.89 -10.75
C GLY A 59 -10.74 5.58 -11.37
N GLU A 60 -10.46 6.26 -12.47
CA GLU A 60 -9.28 6.02 -13.32
C GLU A 60 -8.23 7.14 -13.22
N GLY A 61 -8.54 8.25 -12.54
CA GLY A 61 -7.62 9.38 -12.46
C GLY A 61 -7.78 10.28 -11.24
N LEU A 62 -6.89 11.28 -11.16
CA LEU A 62 -6.79 12.21 -10.03
C LEU A 62 -8.11 12.92 -9.71
N GLU A 63 -8.86 13.35 -10.73
CA GLU A 63 -10.15 14.02 -10.52
C GLU A 63 -11.17 13.12 -9.86
N ASP A 64 -11.18 11.82 -10.20
CA ASP A 64 -12.10 10.86 -9.59
C ASP A 64 -11.78 10.68 -8.10
N TRP A 65 -10.52 10.42 -7.74
CA TRP A 65 -10.15 10.22 -6.33
C TRP A 65 -10.30 11.50 -5.50
N TRP A 66 -10.07 12.68 -6.10
CA TRP A 66 -10.35 13.95 -5.45
C TRP A 66 -11.86 14.16 -5.24
N GLN A 67 -12.69 13.79 -6.22
CA GLN A 67 -14.14 13.82 -6.09
C GLN A 67 -14.62 12.85 -5.00
N ALA A 68 -14.07 11.64 -4.94
CA ALA A 68 -14.34 10.67 -3.87
C ALA A 68 -14.03 11.25 -2.48
N TYR A 69 -12.89 11.96 -2.34
CA TYR A 69 -12.52 12.62 -1.09
C TYR A 69 -13.53 13.70 -0.69
N LYS A 70 -13.86 14.63 -1.60
CA LYS A 70 -14.81 15.72 -1.33
C LYS A 70 -16.19 15.19 -0.92
N LEU A 71 -16.69 14.18 -1.63
CA LEU A 71 -17.98 13.54 -1.33
C LEU A 71 -17.94 12.85 0.05
N SER A 72 -16.86 12.14 0.37
CA SER A 72 -16.69 11.50 1.67
C SER A 72 -16.65 12.51 2.81
N VAL A 73 -15.92 13.62 2.65
CA VAL A 73 -15.90 14.71 3.65
C VAL A 73 -17.29 15.29 3.83
N LYS A 74 -18.01 15.57 2.74
CA LYS A 74 -19.40 16.06 2.80
C LYS A 74 -20.32 15.10 3.56
N ALA A 75 -20.17 13.80 3.37
CA ALA A 75 -20.91 12.80 4.12
C ALA A 75 -20.59 12.85 5.62
N VAL A 76 -19.31 12.98 5.99
CA VAL A 76 -18.87 13.11 7.38
C VAL A 76 -19.44 14.38 8.03
N ASP A 77 -19.46 15.50 7.30
CA ASP A 77 -20.07 16.76 7.77
C ASP A 77 -21.58 16.62 8.01
N LEU A 78 -22.24 15.73 7.26
CA LEU A 78 -23.66 15.36 7.45
C LEU A 78 -23.85 14.25 8.51
N GLY A 79 -22.80 13.87 9.24
CA GLY A 79 -22.86 12.91 10.35
C GLY A 79 -22.63 11.45 9.96
N PHE A 80 -22.18 11.14 8.74
CA PHE A 80 -21.89 9.76 8.36
C PHE A 80 -20.76 9.15 9.17
N GLN A 81 -20.92 7.87 9.53
CA GLN A 81 -19.88 7.00 10.07
C GLN A 81 -19.91 5.68 9.28
N PRO A 82 -18.74 5.06 8.99
CA PRO A 82 -17.39 5.48 9.39
C PRO A 82 -16.73 6.51 8.46
N LYS A 83 -15.68 7.19 8.93
CA LYS A 83 -14.98 8.29 8.24
C LYS A 83 -13.80 7.85 7.37
N TRP A 84 -13.37 6.59 7.48
CA TRP A 84 -12.15 6.10 6.82
C TRP A 84 -12.18 6.24 5.29
N VAL A 85 -13.36 6.28 4.66
CA VAL A 85 -13.49 6.42 3.21
C VAL A 85 -12.82 7.71 2.71
N ALA A 86 -12.94 8.82 3.46
CA ALA A 86 -12.28 10.07 3.13
C ALA A 86 -10.75 9.94 3.21
N ALA A 87 -10.23 9.29 4.26
CA ALA A 87 -8.79 9.07 4.41
C ALA A 87 -8.22 8.18 3.28
N VAL A 88 -8.96 7.14 2.88
CA VAL A 88 -8.58 6.26 1.77
C VAL A 88 -8.59 6.98 0.42
N ALA A 89 -9.59 7.83 0.16
CA ALA A 89 -9.64 8.69 -1.02
C ALA A 89 -8.46 9.65 -1.10
N LEU A 90 -8.17 10.34 0.01
CA LEU A 90 -7.07 11.30 0.09
C LEU A 90 -5.71 10.63 -0.13
N ASP A 91 -5.45 9.52 0.54
CA ASP A 91 -4.18 8.80 0.39
C ASP A 91 -3.99 8.30 -1.05
N ARG A 92 -5.06 7.83 -1.70
CA ARG A 92 -5.00 7.42 -3.12
C ARG A 92 -4.69 8.59 -4.05
N TRP A 93 -5.31 9.75 -3.80
CA TRP A 93 -5.05 10.97 -4.56
C TRP A 93 -3.61 11.47 -4.36
N LEU A 94 -3.08 11.40 -3.14
CA LEU A 94 -1.69 11.76 -2.83
C LEU A 94 -0.69 10.79 -3.48
N LEU A 95 -0.96 9.49 -3.39
CA LEU A 95 -0.10 8.45 -3.95
C LEU A 95 0.11 8.63 -5.47
N HIS A 96 -0.95 8.88 -6.23
CA HIS A 96 -0.87 9.07 -7.68
C HIS A 96 -0.28 10.43 -8.10
N GLN A 97 0.05 11.30 -7.14
CA GLN A 97 0.87 12.49 -7.35
C GLN A 97 2.32 12.29 -6.89
N GLY A 98 2.70 11.07 -6.48
CA GLY A 98 4.02 10.80 -5.91
C GLY A 98 4.26 11.45 -4.55
N LYS A 99 3.20 11.86 -3.84
CA LYS A 99 3.28 12.52 -2.53
C LYS A 99 3.17 11.49 -1.38
N PRO A 100 3.77 11.78 -0.20
CA PRO A 100 3.57 10.95 0.98
C PRO A 100 2.08 10.79 1.32
N LEU A 101 1.70 9.60 1.78
CA LEU A 101 0.35 9.33 2.26
C LEU A 101 0.08 10.14 3.52
N LYS A 102 -1.12 10.69 3.67
CA LYS A 102 -1.48 11.38 4.90
C LYS A 102 -1.68 10.37 6.01
N TYR A 103 -2.44 9.30 5.76
CA TYR A 103 -2.88 8.37 6.81
C TYR A 103 -2.24 6.98 6.72
N GLY A 104 -1.85 6.52 5.52
CA GLY A 104 -1.13 5.26 5.31
C GLY A 104 -1.98 4.09 4.79
N ASN A 105 -3.07 4.37 4.06
CA ASN A 105 -4.04 3.35 3.63
C ASN A 105 -3.82 2.75 2.24
N GLN A 106 -2.74 3.12 1.55
CA GLN A 106 -2.41 2.55 0.25
C GLN A 106 -1.17 1.67 0.35
N VAL A 107 -1.12 0.66 -0.53
CA VAL A 107 0.04 -0.21 -0.68
C VAL A 107 0.45 -0.25 -2.14
N ILE A 108 1.73 -0.49 -2.39
CA ILE A 108 2.30 -0.62 -3.73
C ILE A 108 3.20 -1.86 -3.78
N PRO A 109 3.25 -2.57 -4.92
CA PRO A 109 4.11 -3.74 -5.06
C PRO A 109 5.58 -3.32 -5.18
N PHE A 110 6.46 -4.08 -4.53
CA PHE A 110 7.91 -3.92 -4.61
C PHE A 110 8.59 -5.28 -4.45
N GLY A 111 9.21 -5.79 -5.51
CA GLY A 111 9.88 -7.10 -5.50
C GLY A 111 8.95 -8.28 -5.16
N GLY A 112 7.69 -8.21 -5.58
CA GLY A 112 6.67 -9.23 -5.28
C GLY A 112 6.00 -9.10 -3.91
N VAL A 113 6.26 -8.01 -3.19
CA VAL A 113 5.70 -7.78 -1.85
C VAL A 113 5.01 -6.42 -1.80
N TYR A 114 3.85 -6.34 -1.18
CA TYR A 114 3.14 -5.08 -0.96
C TYR A 114 3.72 -4.32 0.22
N ARG A 115 3.87 -3.02 0.03
CA ARG A 115 4.53 -2.10 0.97
C ARG A 115 3.70 -0.84 1.08
N ILE A 116 3.64 -0.27 2.28
CA ILE A 116 3.05 1.06 2.48
C ILE A 116 4.10 2.09 2.02
N PRO A 117 3.79 2.96 1.03
CA PRO A 117 4.63 4.10 0.65
C PRO A 117 4.97 5.01 1.84
N GLN A 118 5.80 6.02 1.60
CA GLN A 118 6.12 7.00 2.64
C GLN A 118 4.83 7.62 3.20
N ILE A 119 4.71 7.65 4.52
CA ILE A 119 3.64 8.34 5.25
C ILE A 119 4.19 9.70 5.71
N ASP A 120 3.37 10.74 5.66
CA ASP A 120 3.68 12.05 6.23
C ASP A 120 4.05 11.89 7.72
N PRO A 121 5.31 12.17 8.11
CA PRO A 121 5.77 12.00 9.49
C PRO A 121 5.06 12.94 10.47
N LYS A 122 4.36 13.98 9.98
CA LYS A 122 3.59 14.89 10.82
C LYS A 122 2.21 14.35 11.19
N THR A 123 1.74 13.27 10.55
CA THR A 123 0.45 12.67 10.90
C THR A 123 0.58 11.85 12.19
N THR A 124 -0.12 12.31 13.23
CA THR A 124 -0.16 11.64 14.54
C THR A 124 -1.21 10.54 14.56
N ASP A 125 -1.09 9.60 15.51
CA ASP A 125 -2.12 8.57 15.72
C ASP A 125 -3.43 9.17 16.24
N GLU A 126 -3.39 10.31 16.91
CA GLU A 126 -4.61 11.05 17.26
C GLU A 126 -5.34 11.54 16.02
N GLU A 127 -4.61 12.05 15.02
CA GLU A 127 -5.18 12.46 13.74
C GLU A 127 -5.73 11.24 12.98
N ARG A 128 -4.99 10.12 12.91
CA ARG A 128 -5.48 8.87 12.30
C ARG A 128 -6.80 8.41 12.92
N ARG A 129 -6.86 8.39 14.26
CA ARG A 129 -8.07 8.00 15.01
C ARG A 129 -9.26 8.91 14.71
N LYS A 130 -9.08 10.20 14.45
CA LYS A 130 -10.17 11.13 14.07
C LYS A 130 -10.84 10.74 12.74
N TRP A 131 -10.14 9.99 11.90
CA TRP A 131 -10.58 9.50 10.59
C TRP A 131 -10.81 7.98 10.56
N ASP A 132 -10.95 7.34 11.72
CA ASP A 132 -11.12 5.88 11.85
C ASP A 132 -9.98 5.06 11.23
N ILE A 133 -8.78 5.63 11.18
CA ILE A 133 -7.56 4.95 10.72
C ILE A 133 -6.80 4.42 11.95
N PRO A 134 -6.26 3.19 11.88
CA PRO A 134 -5.48 2.61 12.97
C PRO A 134 -4.15 3.36 13.19
N SER A 135 -3.47 3.08 14.29
CA SER A 135 -2.17 3.67 14.61
C SER A 135 -1.10 3.29 13.58
N ILE A 136 0.02 4.02 13.55
CA ILE A 136 1.14 3.70 12.65
C ILE A 136 1.69 2.28 12.86
N LEU A 137 1.71 1.78 14.10
CA LEU A 137 2.16 0.42 14.42
C LEU A 137 1.19 -0.63 13.86
N GLU A 138 -0.11 -0.39 13.99
CA GLU A 138 -1.15 -1.25 13.44
C GLU A 138 -1.12 -1.25 11.90
N LEU A 139 -0.87 -0.10 11.27
CA LEU A 139 -0.69 0.00 9.82
C LEU A 139 0.46 -0.89 9.34
N TYR A 140 1.65 -0.77 9.93
CA TYR A 140 2.82 -1.57 9.52
C TYR A 140 2.69 -3.07 9.83
N SER A 141 1.89 -3.44 10.82
CA SER A 141 1.58 -4.84 11.15
C SER A 141 0.34 -5.38 10.42
N PHE A 142 -0.33 -4.55 9.61
CA PHE A 142 -1.60 -4.84 8.91
C PHE A 142 -2.71 -5.28 9.86
N HIS A 143 -2.73 -4.73 11.06
CA HIS A 143 -3.74 -4.99 12.07
C HIS A 143 -4.84 -3.91 12.03
N ASN A 144 -6.10 -4.29 12.26
CA ASN A 144 -7.25 -3.39 12.32
C ASN A 144 -7.42 -2.44 11.11
N LEU A 145 -6.90 -2.83 9.93
CA LEU A 145 -7.05 -2.04 8.71
C LEU A 145 -8.53 -1.93 8.31
N ARG A 146 -8.97 -0.72 7.97
CA ARG A 146 -10.34 -0.44 7.53
C ARG A 146 -10.41 -0.35 6.02
N GLY A 147 -11.45 -0.94 5.43
CA GLY A 147 -11.65 -0.89 3.98
C GLY A 147 -10.55 -1.57 3.16
N PHE A 148 -9.73 -2.39 3.82
CA PHE A 148 -8.62 -3.10 3.20
C PHE A 148 -9.04 -4.53 2.83
N ILE A 149 -8.28 -5.13 1.92
CA ILE A 149 -8.54 -6.48 1.42
C ILE A 149 -8.43 -7.47 2.58
N SER A 150 -9.35 -8.44 2.61
CA SER A 150 -9.26 -9.56 3.55
C SER A 150 -7.91 -10.24 3.43
N ASN A 151 -7.36 -10.63 4.56
CA ASN A 151 -6.05 -11.24 4.60
C ASN A 151 -5.93 -12.18 5.79
N ASN A 152 -4.96 -13.08 5.71
CA ASN A 152 -4.63 -14.00 6.79
C ASN A 152 -3.12 -14.12 6.95
N THR A 153 -2.68 -14.33 8.18
CA THR A 153 -1.28 -14.64 8.46
C THR A 153 -1.00 -16.09 8.08
N ILE A 154 0.01 -16.31 7.23
CA ILE A 154 0.42 -17.65 6.76
C ILE A 154 1.76 -18.10 7.36
N GLY A 155 2.46 -17.21 8.07
CA GLY A 155 3.64 -17.55 8.83
C GLY A 155 4.13 -16.36 9.64
N THR A 156 4.85 -16.64 10.72
CA THR A 156 5.41 -15.63 11.60
C THR A 156 6.80 -16.07 12.02
N LEU A 157 7.76 -15.15 11.97
CA LEU A 157 9.06 -15.33 12.60
C LEU A 157 9.35 -14.11 13.48
N LYS A 158 9.88 -14.37 14.67
CA LYS A 158 10.27 -13.35 15.63
C LYS A 158 11.71 -13.59 16.05
N ASN A 159 12.49 -12.52 16.08
CA ASN A 159 13.78 -12.47 16.76
C ASN A 159 13.69 -11.54 17.98
N GLN A 160 14.83 -11.19 18.58
CA GLN A 160 14.87 -10.37 19.79
C GLN A 160 14.19 -9.00 19.61
N ASN A 161 14.28 -8.41 18.42
CA ASN A 161 13.94 -7.00 18.19
C ASN A 161 12.80 -6.80 17.19
N LEU A 162 12.46 -7.80 16.38
CA LEU A 162 11.45 -7.69 15.32
C LEU A 162 10.60 -8.96 15.22
N LYS A 163 9.29 -8.78 15.04
CA LYS A 163 8.35 -9.80 14.59
C LYS A 163 7.92 -9.50 13.15
N VAL A 164 8.06 -10.48 12.26
CA VAL A 164 7.55 -10.38 10.88
C VAL A 164 6.43 -11.39 10.69
N ASN A 165 5.25 -10.92 10.29
CA ASN A 165 4.16 -11.77 9.83
C ASN A 165 4.09 -11.75 8.32
N VAL A 166 4.07 -12.92 7.71
CA VAL A 166 3.77 -13.05 6.28
C VAL A 166 2.27 -13.11 6.13
N ILE A 167 1.73 -12.14 5.41
CA ILE A 167 0.30 -11.92 5.26
C ILE A 167 -0.08 -12.22 3.82
N LYS A 168 -1.01 -13.15 3.65
CA LYS A 168 -1.58 -13.48 2.35
C LYS A 168 -2.84 -12.64 2.14
N LEU A 169 -2.82 -11.82 1.10
CA LEU A 169 -3.98 -11.06 0.65
C LEU A 169 -4.90 -11.97 -0.18
N GLU A 170 -6.21 -11.81 -0.03
CA GLU A 170 -7.22 -12.55 -0.80
C GLU A 170 -7.09 -12.29 -2.31
N ARG A 171 -6.63 -11.09 -2.69
CA ARG A 171 -6.43 -10.66 -4.08
C ARG A 171 -5.38 -9.54 -4.16
N HIS A 172 -4.95 -9.22 -5.37
CA HIS A 172 -4.14 -8.03 -5.62
C HIS A 172 -4.90 -6.74 -5.26
N PRO A 173 -4.27 -5.80 -4.55
CA PRO A 173 -4.76 -4.44 -4.38
C PRO A 173 -5.04 -3.74 -5.71
N ALA A 174 -6.24 -3.15 -5.81
CA ALA A 174 -6.64 -2.31 -6.93
C ALA A 174 -5.99 -0.92 -6.84
N HIS A 175 -5.85 -0.24 -7.98
CA HIS A 175 -5.29 1.11 -8.08
C HIS A 175 -3.93 1.29 -7.38
N SER A 176 -3.11 0.23 -7.36
CA SER A 176 -1.71 0.34 -6.97
C SER A 176 -0.93 0.82 -8.20
N PRO A 177 -0.43 2.07 -8.22
CA PRO A 177 0.34 2.54 -9.35
C PRO A 177 1.64 1.75 -9.49
N SER A 178 2.16 1.71 -10.72
CA SER A 178 3.56 1.37 -10.94
C SER A 178 4.45 2.45 -10.33
N LEU A 179 5.67 2.06 -9.94
CA LEU A 179 6.62 3.00 -9.35
C LEU A 179 7.26 3.83 -10.46
N ASP A 180 6.94 5.12 -10.50
CA ASP A 180 7.73 6.08 -11.27
C ASP A 180 9.10 6.25 -10.60
N ALA A 181 10.15 6.26 -11.41
CA ALA A 181 11.53 6.28 -10.93
C ALA A 181 12.37 7.29 -11.70
N ILE A 182 13.36 7.83 -11.01
CA ILE A 182 14.46 8.57 -11.65
C ILE A 182 15.70 7.69 -11.53
N SER A 183 16.46 7.57 -12.63
CA SER A 183 17.77 6.92 -12.60
C SER A 183 18.76 7.80 -11.82
N SER A 184 19.36 7.25 -10.77
CA SER A 184 20.45 7.89 -10.02
C SER A 184 21.79 7.55 -10.67
N ASP A 185 22.64 8.56 -10.87
CA ASP A 185 23.97 8.43 -11.50
C ASP A 185 24.99 7.60 -10.69
N LYS A 186 24.62 7.11 -9.50
CA LYS A 186 25.54 6.33 -8.66
C LYS A 186 25.60 4.88 -9.11
N ILE A 187 26.56 4.63 -9.98
CA ILE A 187 27.00 3.32 -10.44
C ILE A 187 27.68 2.58 -9.26
N MET A 188 26.91 1.78 -8.50
CA MET A 188 27.50 0.63 -7.80
C MET A 188 27.66 -0.48 -8.84
N ASP A 189 28.88 -0.99 -9.03
CA ASP A 189 29.18 -2.17 -9.86
C ASP A 189 28.66 -2.14 -11.31
N ASN A 190 28.77 -0.99 -11.99
CA ASN A 190 28.32 -0.81 -13.39
C ASN A 190 26.79 -0.92 -13.62
N GLN A 191 25.97 -0.85 -12.56
CA GLN A 191 24.50 -0.97 -12.65
C GLN A 191 23.79 0.35 -12.30
N ILE A 192 22.70 0.64 -13.02
CA ILE A 192 21.85 1.83 -12.79
C ILE A 192 20.98 1.57 -11.57
N VAL A 193 21.05 2.47 -10.59
CA VAL A 193 20.14 2.47 -9.43
C VAL A 193 18.98 3.40 -9.72
N TYR A 194 17.77 2.86 -9.70
CA TYR A 194 16.53 3.62 -9.76
C TYR A 194 16.11 4.03 -8.36
N GLU A 195 15.57 5.24 -8.23
CA GLU A 195 15.01 5.75 -6.98
C GLU A 195 13.65 6.41 -7.25
N ASN A 196 12.63 6.08 -6.46
CA ASN A 196 11.34 6.74 -6.53
C ASN A 196 11.23 7.90 -5.52
N SER A 197 10.13 8.66 -5.56
CA SER A 197 9.90 9.80 -4.66
C SER A 197 9.80 9.43 -3.17
N PHE A 198 9.68 8.15 -2.84
CA PHE A 198 9.64 7.64 -1.46
C PHE A 198 11.01 7.17 -0.94
N GLY A 199 12.07 7.33 -1.74
CA GLY A 199 13.43 6.89 -1.40
C GLY A 199 13.65 5.38 -1.53
N TRP A 200 12.73 4.66 -2.21
CA TRP A 200 12.91 3.25 -2.47
C TRP A 200 13.83 3.07 -3.66
N LYS A 201 14.80 2.17 -3.53
CA LYS A 201 15.86 2.01 -4.50
C LYS A 201 15.88 0.61 -5.06
N TRP A 202 16.13 0.46 -6.35
CA TRP A 202 16.29 -0.85 -6.96
C TRP A 202 17.23 -0.81 -8.16
N ILE A 203 17.66 -2.01 -8.53
CA ILE A 203 18.39 -2.32 -9.74
C ILE A 203 17.59 -3.32 -10.56
N GLU A 204 17.70 -3.21 -11.87
CA GLU A 204 17.09 -4.12 -12.83
C GLU A 204 18.16 -5.01 -13.46
N ASN A 205 17.76 -6.20 -13.90
CA ASN A 205 18.64 -7.07 -14.67
C ASN A 205 18.77 -6.58 -16.12
N SER A 206 19.57 -7.29 -16.94
CA SER A 206 19.78 -6.97 -18.36
C SER A 206 18.50 -6.93 -19.20
N ASN A 207 17.40 -7.53 -18.72
CA ASN A 207 16.11 -7.57 -19.41
C ASN A 207 15.15 -6.49 -18.90
N GLY A 208 15.61 -5.55 -18.07
CA GLY A 208 14.78 -4.49 -17.48
C GLY A 208 13.81 -4.99 -16.40
N SER A 209 14.05 -6.17 -15.81
CA SER A 209 13.20 -6.72 -14.75
C SER A 209 13.81 -6.50 -13.37
N PHE A 210 12.98 -6.28 -12.36
CA PHE A 210 13.41 -6.11 -10.96
C PHE A 210 14.38 -7.22 -10.53
N TYR A 211 15.54 -6.83 -10.02
CA TYR A 211 16.59 -7.78 -9.63
C TYR A 211 16.87 -7.74 -8.12
N LEU A 212 17.07 -6.54 -7.58
CA LEU A 212 17.32 -6.29 -6.16
C LEU A 212 16.82 -4.88 -5.84
N GLY A 213 16.18 -4.71 -4.70
CA GLY A 213 15.75 -3.41 -4.20
C GLY A 213 15.78 -3.34 -2.68
N TRP A 214 15.85 -2.13 -2.17
CA TRP A 214 15.88 -1.86 -0.75
C TRP A 214 15.11 -0.59 -0.43
N LEU A 215 14.47 -0.60 0.73
CA LEU A 215 13.72 0.53 1.26
C LEU A 215 13.85 0.56 2.78
N LEU A 216 13.76 1.76 3.35
CA LEU A 216 13.75 1.98 4.78
C LEU A 216 12.31 2.05 5.28
N ILE A 217 12.04 1.33 6.35
CA ILE A 217 10.78 1.30 7.08
C ILE A 217 11.02 1.90 8.47
N PRO A 218 10.07 2.65 9.04
CA PRO A 218 10.16 3.12 10.42
C PRO A 218 10.48 1.98 11.40
N ASP A 219 11.14 2.33 12.51
CA ASP A 219 11.43 1.36 13.56
C ASP A 219 10.14 0.93 14.28
N VAL A 220 9.66 -0.27 13.96
CA VAL A 220 8.43 -0.85 14.51
C VAL A 220 8.72 -2.24 15.11
N PRO A 221 8.02 -2.66 16.17
CA PRO A 221 8.25 -3.97 16.78
C PRO A 221 7.70 -5.12 15.93
N GLU A 222 6.73 -4.84 15.06
CA GLU A 222 6.01 -5.82 14.26
C GLU A 222 5.77 -5.30 12.84
N LEU A 223 6.00 -6.16 11.85
CA LEU A 223 5.91 -5.83 10.44
C LEU A 223 5.14 -6.88 9.64
N ALA A 224 4.31 -6.43 8.72
CA ALA A 224 3.68 -7.24 7.69
C ALA A 224 4.57 -7.39 6.44
N HIS A 225 4.76 -8.64 6.01
CA HIS A 225 5.26 -9.01 4.70
C HIS A 225 4.07 -9.48 3.84
N ALA A 226 3.42 -8.54 3.16
CA ALA A 226 2.17 -8.80 2.44
C ALA A 226 2.39 -9.31 1.01
N VAL A 227 1.82 -10.47 0.67
CA VAL A 227 1.89 -11.11 -0.65
C VAL A 227 0.49 -11.41 -1.16
N ALA A 228 0.27 -11.35 -2.47
CA ALA A 228 -1.03 -11.70 -3.08
C ALA A 228 -0.96 -12.96 -3.94
N ASP A 229 0.17 -13.23 -4.59
CA ASP A 229 0.37 -14.42 -5.43
C ASP A 229 0.47 -15.70 -4.60
N GLU A 230 0.14 -16.84 -5.19
CA GLU A 230 0.42 -18.15 -4.60
C GLU A 230 1.92 -18.42 -4.51
N GLY A 231 2.34 -19.13 -3.47
CA GLY A 231 3.76 -19.37 -3.27
C GLY A 231 4.13 -20.21 -2.06
N ILE A 232 5.38 -20.67 -2.09
CA ILE A 232 5.97 -21.47 -1.01
C ILE A 232 6.69 -20.53 -0.05
N LEU A 233 6.32 -20.59 1.22
CA LEU A 233 6.91 -19.79 2.28
C LEU A 233 8.03 -20.54 3.00
N THR A 234 9.16 -19.87 3.21
CA THR A 234 10.20 -20.28 4.17
C THR A 234 10.64 -19.07 4.98
N LEU A 235 10.86 -19.28 6.28
CA LEU A 235 11.25 -18.24 7.24
C LEU A 235 12.53 -18.68 7.95
N GLU A 236 13.55 -17.83 7.93
CA GLU A 236 14.87 -18.15 8.47
C GLU A 236 15.41 -16.97 9.31
N ASN A 237 16.06 -17.29 10.42
CA ASN A 237 16.92 -16.33 11.10
C ASN A 237 18.31 -16.37 10.45
N VAL A 238 18.82 -15.20 10.08
CA VAL A 238 20.16 -15.04 9.52
C VAL A 238 20.97 -14.14 10.45
N ILE A 239 22.19 -14.54 10.78
CA ILE A 239 23.09 -13.70 11.59
C ILE A 239 23.98 -12.88 10.65
N LEU A 240 23.94 -11.56 10.76
CA LEU A 240 24.81 -10.62 10.04
C LEU A 240 25.39 -9.61 11.03
N ASN A 241 26.72 -9.44 11.05
CA ASN A 241 27.42 -8.56 11.99
C ASN A 241 26.89 -8.70 13.43
N GLU A 242 26.83 -9.94 13.94
CA GLU A 242 26.34 -10.30 15.28
C GLU A 242 24.85 -10.02 15.54
N GLN A 243 24.14 -9.44 14.57
CA GLN A 243 22.71 -9.16 14.65
C GLN A 243 21.88 -10.30 14.04
N SER A 244 20.85 -10.72 14.77
CA SER A 244 19.81 -11.60 14.22
C SER A 244 18.88 -10.82 13.30
N CYS A 245 18.81 -11.23 12.03
CA CYS A 245 17.97 -10.69 10.97
C CYS A 245 16.92 -11.74 10.56
N ILE A 246 15.80 -11.28 9.99
CA ILE A 246 14.73 -12.19 9.53
C ILE A 246 14.74 -12.23 8.00
N LEU A 247 14.90 -13.43 7.44
CA LEU A 247 14.78 -13.70 6.02
C LEU A 247 13.43 -14.35 5.72
N VAL A 248 12.66 -13.71 4.85
CA VAL A 248 11.43 -14.26 4.28
C VAL A 248 11.70 -14.67 2.85
N LYS A 249 11.50 -15.96 2.53
CA LYS A 249 11.51 -16.47 1.15
C LYS A 249 10.08 -16.81 0.77
N TYR A 250 9.57 -16.17 -0.28
CA TYR A 250 8.26 -16.45 -0.82
C TYR A 250 8.37 -16.69 -2.33
N SER A 251 8.28 -17.96 -2.72
CA SER A 251 8.60 -18.40 -4.08
C SER A 251 10.01 -17.95 -4.49
N GLN A 252 10.14 -17.15 -5.55
CA GLN A 252 11.43 -16.64 -6.02
C GLN A 252 11.93 -15.43 -5.21
N SER A 253 11.01 -14.66 -4.61
CA SER A 253 11.32 -13.45 -3.88
C SER A 253 11.92 -13.77 -2.51
N LYS A 254 13.01 -13.09 -2.17
CA LYS A 254 13.71 -13.20 -0.89
C LYS A 254 13.81 -11.81 -0.32
N THR A 255 13.28 -11.59 0.89
CA THR A 255 13.39 -10.32 1.60
C THR A 255 14.09 -10.52 2.92
N LEU A 256 15.22 -9.85 3.09
CA LEU A 256 15.90 -9.77 4.37
C LEU A 256 15.49 -8.48 5.09
N TYR A 257 15.08 -8.62 6.34
CA TYR A 257 14.81 -7.52 7.25
C TYR A 257 15.97 -7.33 8.21
N VAL A 258 16.59 -6.16 8.13
CA VAL A 258 17.75 -5.78 8.93
C VAL A 258 17.43 -4.49 9.66
N ARG A 259 17.60 -4.47 10.99
CA ARG A 259 17.38 -3.26 11.79
C ARG A 259 18.68 -2.45 11.88
N SER A 260 18.57 -1.14 11.79
CA SER A 260 19.65 -0.15 11.93
C SER A 260 19.20 0.96 12.88
N THR A 261 20.05 1.96 13.13
CA THR A 261 19.71 3.17 13.90
C THR A 261 18.66 4.04 13.22
N GLU A 262 18.52 3.96 11.89
CA GLU A 262 17.54 4.73 11.11
C GLU A 262 16.16 4.07 11.02
N GLY A 263 16.07 2.77 11.35
CA GLY A 263 14.86 1.97 11.17
C GLY A 263 15.16 0.57 10.64
N ILE A 264 14.19 -0.03 9.95
CA ILE A 264 14.27 -1.39 9.41
C ILE A 264 14.45 -1.32 7.90
N TRP A 265 15.58 -1.82 7.41
CA TRP A 265 15.81 -2.04 5.99
C TRP A 265 15.12 -3.31 5.54
N ALA A 266 14.27 -3.21 4.52
CA ALA A 266 13.74 -4.35 3.78
C ALA A 266 14.49 -4.46 2.46
N ILE A 267 15.27 -5.53 2.30
CA ILE A 267 16.12 -5.76 1.13
C ILE A 267 15.56 -6.97 0.39
N THR A 268 14.94 -6.72 -0.76
CA THR A 268 14.20 -7.71 -1.54
C THR A 268 14.92 -8.00 -2.85
N GLY A 269 15.14 -9.27 -3.18
CA GLY A 269 15.79 -9.66 -4.44
C GLY A 269 15.57 -11.12 -4.80
N LEU A 270 16.10 -11.51 -5.96
CA LEU A 270 16.02 -12.88 -6.47
C LEU A 270 17.20 -13.74 -6.01
N ASP A 271 18.38 -13.15 -5.84
CA ASP A 271 19.60 -13.84 -5.44
C ASP A 271 19.94 -13.55 -3.97
N TYR A 272 20.22 -14.62 -3.21
CA TYR A 272 20.50 -14.51 -1.78
C TYR A 272 21.83 -13.78 -1.50
N LYS A 273 22.88 -14.06 -2.29
CA LYS A 273 24.21 -13.49 -2.08
C LYS A 273 24.16 -11.96 -2.22
N ASN A 274 23.50 -11.45 -3.26
CA ASN A 274 23.36 -10.02 -3.48
C ASN A 274 22.58 -9.30 -2.37
N ILE A 275 21.55 -9.95 -1.82
CA ILE A 275 20.81 -9.41 -0.67
C ILE A 275 21.73 -9.26 0.54
N ILE A 276 22.55 -10.27 0.83
CA ILE A 276 23.51 -10.22 1.94
C ILE A 276 24.58 -9.15 1.72
N GLU A 277 25.16 -9.06 0.53
CA GLU A 277 26.17 -8.03 0.21
C GLU A 277 25.60 -6.61 0.36
N LYS A 278 24.36 -6.39 -0.12
CA LYS A 278 23.66 -5.11 0.06
C LYS A 278 23.39 -4.81 1.53
N ALA A 279 22.95 -5.81 2.31
CA ALA A 279 22.70 -5.67 3.74
C ALA A 279 23.97 -5.27 4.50
N LEU A 280 25.10 -5.91 4.22
CA LEU A 280 26.39 -5.59 4.83
C LEU A 280 26.85 -4.17 4.47
N THR A 281 26.63 -3.73 3.22
CA THR A 281 26.96 -2.37 2.77
C THR A 281 26.13 -1.32 3.52
N ILE A 282 24.83 -1.57 3.68
CA ILE A 282 23.92 -0.69 4.43
C ILE A 282 24.36 -0.61 5.89
N LEU A 283 24.56 -1.77 6.54
CA LEU A 283 24.99 -1.81 7.95
C LEU A 283 26.34 -1.11 8.15
N ALA A 284 27.30 -1.28 7.26
CA ALA A 284 28.60 -0.61 7.35
C ALA A 284 28.50 0.92 7.23
N SER A 285 27.45 1.44 6.57
CA SER A 285 27.22 2.89 6.41
C SER A 285 26.42 3.50 7.55
N SER A 286 25.84 2.67 8.43
CA SER A 286 25.02 3.09 9.57
C SER A 286 25.80 3.23 10.89
N TYR A 287 27.12 3.01 10.86
CA TYR A 287 28.04 3.16 12.00
C TYR A 287 28.99 4.34 11.81
#